data_AF-A0AAQ0A3I9-F1
#
_entry.id   AF-A0AAQ0A3I9-F1
#
_cell.length_a   1.000
_cell.length_b   1.000
_cell.length_c   1.000
_cell.angle_alpha   90.00
_cell.angle_beta   90.00
_cell.angle_gamma   90.00
#
_symmetry.space_group_name_H-M   'P 1'
#
loop_
_entity.id
_entity.type
_entity.pdbx_description
1 polymer ?
#
loop_
_entity_poly.entity_id
_entity_poly.type
_entity_poly.pdbx_seq_one_letter_code
_entity_poly.pdbx_strand_id
1 'polypeptide(L)'
;MTSDDFLTEARRLARPCRQYRFAADGEPVTGYWHGVDAGELCISTERDGVWLNVHLEDSGTSGRVETSTQPVRSGRPLCRSDTLSLPPVDAVFRFGSAAIGAYLDTHGWQRDWGFNGNFKGAAAHDYEREWMAQCPLYTGGVVAVAGGWHMPWPDDDWNELIDLELVLWTFEESEPWVEVFSDGGRYSVIQRIT
;
A
#
# COMPACT_ATOMS: atom_id res chain seq x y z
N MET A 1 -0.41 -26.14 9.74
CA MET A 1 0.25 -24.90 9.33
C MET A 1 0.29 -23.97 10.53
N THR A 2 1.44 -23.36 10.81
CA THR A 2 1.69 -22.44 11.94
C THR A 2 1.82 -20.99 11.47
N SER A 3 1.97 -20.03 12.39
CA SER A 3 2.30 -18.63 12.04
C SER A 3 3.63 -18.54 11.29
N ASP A 4 4.64 -19.31 11.70
CA ASP A 4 5.96 -19.34 11.04
C ASP A 4 5.89 -19.83 9.58
N ASP A 5 4.99 -20.79 9.29
CA ASP A 5 4.74 -21.23 7.92
C ASP A 5 4.13 -20.09 7.07
N PHE A 6 3.18 -19.35 7.64
CA PHE A 6 2.59 -18.17 7.00
C PHE A 6 3.64 -17.08 6.74
N LEU A 7 4.49 -16.79 7.72
CA LEU A 7 5.55 -15.81 7.58
C LEU A 7 6.58 -16.23 6.50
N THR A 8 6.82 -17.54 6.36
CA THR A 8 7.67 -18.08 5.29
C THR A 8 7.05 -17.86 3.92
N GLU A 9 5.76 -18.14 3.75
CA GLU A 9 5.02 -17.84 2.51
C GLU A 9 4.99 -16.33 2.22
N ALA A 10 4.74 -15.52 3.23
CA ALA A 10 4.71 -14.07 3.13
C ALA A 10 6.05 -13.49 2.68
N ARG A 11 7.17 -13.97 3.22
CA ARG A 11 8.52 -13.55 2.79
C ARG A 11 8.80 -13.90 1.33
N ARG A 12 8.32 -15.05 0.85
CA ARG A 12 8.43 -15.44 -0.58
C ARG A 12 7.62 -14.50 -1.49
N LEU A 13 6.50 -14.00 -0.97
CA LEU A 13 5.59 -13.09 -1.67
C LEU A 13 5.89 -11.60 -1.39
N ALA A 14 6.93 -11.29 -0.61
CA ALA A 14 7.25 -9.92 -0.26
C ALA A 14 7.57 -9.10 -1.52
N ARG A 15 7.04 -7.89 -1.59
CA ARG A 15 7.26 -6.97 -2.71
C ARG A 15 8.21 -5.85 -2.28
N PRO A 16 9.18 -5.44 -3.11
CA PRO A 16 9.96 -4.24 -2.87
C PRO A 16 9.05 -3.02 -2.72
N CYS A 17 9.37 -2.16 -1.77
CA CYS A 17 8.74 -0.84 -1.67
C CYS A 17 9.74 0.19 -1.14
N ARG A 18 9.34 1.45 -1.20
CA ARG A 18 10.05 2.60 -0.64
C ARG A 18 9.14 3.27 0.35
N GLN A 19 9.66 3.54 1.54
CA GLN A 19 8.97 4.34 2.55
C GLN A 19 9.45 5.78 2.50
N TYR A 20 8.52 6.72 2.53
CA TYR A 20 8.77 8.15 2.64
C TYR A 20 8.54 8.59 4.08
N ARG A 21 9.43 9.43 4.58
CA ARG A 21 9.27 10.18 5.83
C ARG A 21 9.72 11.62 5.61
N PHE A 22 9.39 12.51 6.54
CA PHE A 22 9.96 13.86 6.50
C PHE A 22 11.49 13.80 6.55
N ALA A 23 12.10 14.55 5.63
CA ALA A 23 13.55 14.67 5.55
C ALA A 23 14.07 15.54 6.69
N ALA A 24 15.15 15.11 7.33
CA ALA A 24 15.93 15.95 8.22
C ALA A 24 16.87 16.87 7.42
N ASP A 25 17.44 17.87 8.08
CA ASP A 25 18.37 18.81 7.46
C ASP A 25 19.55 18.09 6.77
N GLY A 26 19.71 18.36 5.48
CA GLY A 26 20.80 17.81 4.67
C GLY A 26 20.54 16.44 4.05
N GLU A 27 19.39 15.80 4.31
CA GLU A 27 19.04 14.55 3.64
C GLU A 27 18.62 14.76 2.17
N PRO A 28 18.90 13.77 1.29
CA PRO A 28 18.41 13.83 -0.09
C PRO A 28 16.88 13.88 -0.15
N VAL A 29 16.36 14.92 -0.79
CA VAL A 29 14.92 15.10 -0.97
C VAL A 29 14.45 14.36 -2.21
N THR A 30 13.52 13.43 -2.01
CA THR A 30 12.92 12.58 -3.05
C THR A 30 11.40 12.72 -3.13
N GLY A 31 10.83 13.61 -2.31
CA GLY A 31 9.40 13.90 -2.32
C GLY A 31 9.07 15.20 -1.60
N TYR A 32 7.83 15.64 -1.73
CA TYR A 32 7.25 16.77 -1.02
C TYR A 32 5.81 16.45 -0.67
N TRP A 33 5.47 16.59 0.60
CA TRP A 33 4.08 16.49 1.07
C TRP A 33 3.40 17.86 0.96
N HIS A 34 2.16 17.87 0.47
CA HIS A 34 1.38 19.11 0.29
C HIS A 34 0.09 19.12 1.11
N GLY A 35 -0.50 17.97 1.42
CA GLY A 35 -1.69 17.84 2.26
C GLY A 35 -2.68 16.82 1.70
N VAL A 36 -3.89 16.79 2.26
CA VAL A 36 -5.00 15.94 1.78
C VAL A 36 -6.27 16.74 1.46
N ASP A 37 -6.12 18.06 1.29
CA ASP A 37 -7.25 18.92 0.97
C ASP A 37 -7.81 18.62 -0.42
N ALA A 38 -9.14 18.59 -0.52
CA ALA A 38 -9.84 18.34 -1.78
C ALA A 38 -9.53 19.42 -2.82
N GLY A 39 -9.33 19.01 -4.08
CA GLY A 39 -8.99 19.90 -5.19
C GLY A 39 -7.51 20.31 -5.27
N GLU A 40 -6.72 19.99 -4.25
CA GLU A 40 -5.34 20.45 -4.12
C GLU A 40 -4.32 19.38 -4.53
N LEU A 41 -3.06 19.80 -4.64
CA LEU A 41 -1.93 18.88 -4.76
C LEU A 41 -1.73 18.15 -3.42
N CYS A 42 -1.63 16.83 -3.44
CA CYS A 42 -1.42 16.02 -2.25
C CYS A 42 0.06 15.74 -1.98
N ILE A 43 0.76 15.23 -3.00
CA ILE A 43 2.14 14.78 -2.85
C ILE A 43 2.87 14.80 -4.19
N SER A 44 4.14 15.18 -4.16
CA SER A 44 5.07 15.06 -5.28
C SER A 44 6.16 14.06 -4.93
N THR A 45 6.40 13.03 -5.75
CA THR A 45 7.46 12.04 -5.51
C THR A 45 8.27 11.74 -6.76
N GLU A 46 9.55 11.41 -6.59
CA GLU A 46 10.41 10.97 -7.69
C GLU A 46 10.27 9.46 -7.93
N ARG A 47 10.10 9.10 -9.20
CA ARG A 47 10.03 7.71 -9.68
C ARG A 47 10.73 7.61 -11.04
N ASP A 48 11.77 6.80 -11.12
CA ASP A 48 12.47 6.45 -12.36
C ASP A 48 12.89 7.65 -13.23
N GLY A 49 13.32 8.73 -12.59
CA GLY A 49 13.76 9.96 -13.23
C GLY A 49 12.65 10.95 -13.56
N VAL A 50 11.39 10.64 -13.25
CA VAL A 50 10.24 11.55 -13.40
C VAL A 50 9.61 11.88 -12.05
N TRP A 51 9.01 13.07 -11.96
CA TRP A 51 8.25 13.48 -10.80
C TRP A 51 6.77 13.20 -11.02
N LEU A 52 6.16 12.47 -10.11
CA LEU A 52 4.72 12.24 -10.06
C LEU A 52 4.10 13.24 -9.09
N ASN A 53 3.19 14.08 -9.58
CA ASN A 53 2.44 15.03 -8.78
C ASN A 53 0.99 14.55 -8.70
N VAL A 54 0.55 14.16 -7.51
CA VAL A 54 -0.78 13.58 -7.27
C VAL A 54 -1.71 14.68 -6.80
N HIS A 55 -2.69 15.03 -7.64
CA HIS A 55 -3.73 15.99 -7.32
C HIS A 55 -5.00 15.27 -6.93
N LEU A 56 -5.68 15.78 -5.90
CA LEU A 56 -6.99 15.30 -5.49
C LEU A 56 -8.08 16.07 -6.22
N GLU A 57 -9.22 15.43 -6.42
CA GLU A 57 -10.41 16.08 -6.96
C GLU A 57 -11.37 16.51 -5.85
N ASP A 58 -12.15 17.56 -6.11
CA ASP A 58 -13.18 18.08 -5.19
C ASP A 58 -14.24 17.05 -4.80
N SER A 59 -14.38 15.98 -5.59
CA SER A 59 -15.30 14.87 -5.34
C SER A 59 -14.97 14.10 -4.06
N GLY A 60 -13.71 14.14 -3.60
CA GLY A 60 -13.23 13.40 -2.44
C GLY A 60 -13.09 11.88 -2.66
N THR A 61 -13.18 11.40 -3.91
CA THR A 61 -13.08 9.96 -4.22
C THR A 61 -12.00 9.63 -5.24
N SER A 62 -11.56 10.63 -6.01
CA SER A 62 -10.67 10.47 -7.17
C SER A 62 -9.57 11.52 -7.20
N GLY A 63 -8.67 11.39 -8.16
CA GLY A 63 -7.56 12.31 -8.36
C GLY A 63 -6.92 12.09 -9.73
N ARG A 64 -5.84 12.82 -9.99
CA ARG A 64 -5.04 12.66 -11.19
C ARG A 64 -3.55 12.71 -10.86
N VAL A 65 -2.76 12.10 -11.74
CA VAL A 65 -1.30 12.15 -11.68
C VAL A 65 -0.78 12.98 -12.84
N GLU A 66 0.02 13.99 -12.53
CA GLU A 66 0.74 14.79 -13.51
C GLU A 66 2.24 14.45 -13.44
N THR A 67 2.83 14.08 -14.58
CA THR A 67 4.26 13.78 -14.67
C THR A 67 5.05 15.02 -15.09
N SER A 68 6.16 15.29 -14.41
CA SER A 68 7.05 16.42 -14.74
C SER A 68 8.53 16.04 -14.60
N THR A 69 9.41 16.89 -15.12
CA THR A 69 10.87 16.74 -14.96
C THR A 69 11.40 17.41 -13.68
N GLN A 70 10.55 18.17 -12.98
CA GLN A 70 10.90 18.90 -11.75
C GLN A 70 9.78 18.72 -10.71
N PRO A 71 10.13 18.69 -9.41
CA PRO A 71 9.11 18.59 -8.35
C PRO A 71 8.29 19.87 -8.23
N VAL A 72 7.03 19.74 -7.84
CA VAL A 72 6.33 20.81 -7.14
C VAL A 72 6.78 20.77 -5.68
N ARG A 73 7.47 21.83 -5.25
CA ARG A 73 8.10 21.89 -3.92
C ARG A 73 7.14 22.42 -2.87
N SER A 74 7.28 21.94 -1.65
CA SER A 74 6.61 22.46 -0.46
C SER A 74 7.60 22.68 0.68
N GLY A 75 7.14 23.27 1.79
CA GLY A 75 7.90 23.37 3.05
C GLY A 75 8.06 22.04 3.81
N ARG A 76 7.55 20.93 3.26
CA ARG A 76 7.55 19.60 3.91
C ARG A 76 8.27 18.57 3.02
N PRO A 77 9.61 18.63 2.95
CA PRO A 77 10.40 17.72 2.12
C PRO A 77 10.35 16.29 2.68
N LEU A 78 10.40 15.33 1.79
CA LEU A 78 10.43 13.90 2.09
C LEU A 78 11.73 13.27 1.59
N CYS A 79 12.26 12.32 2.34
CA CYS A 79 13.31 11.41 1.90
C CYS A 79 12.75 9.98 1.86
N ARG A 80 13.36 9.12 1.04
CA ARG A 80 12.96 7.71 0.91
C ARG A 80 14.02 6.75 1.37
N SER A 81 13.59 5.58 1.83
CA SER A 81 14.42 4.40 2.07
C SER A 81 13.78 3.16 1.45
N ASP A 82 14.60 2.27 0.90
CA ASP A 82 14.14 0.98 0.39
C ASP A 82 13.78 0.03 1.55
N THR A 83 12.74 -0.78 1.35
CA THR A 83 12.29 -1.80 2.29
C THR A 83 11.50 -2.90 1.56
N LEU A 84 10.93 -3.84 2.31
CA LEU A 84 10.07 -4.90 1.80
C LEU A 84 8.68 -4.78 2.44
N SER A 85 7.65 -4.90 1.62
CA SER A 85 6.27 -5.01 2.04
C SER A 85 5.88 -6.48 2.12
N LEU A 86 5.53 -6.95 3.31
CA LEU A 86 4.88 -8.24 3.47
C LEU A 86 3.41 -8.16 2.99
N PRO A 87 2.89 -9.23 2.36
CA PRO A 87 1.52 -9.26 1.87
C PRO A 87 0.48 -9.27 3.01
N PRO A 88 -0.70 -8.66 2.83
CA PRO A 88 -1.85 -8.97 3.68
C PRO A 88 -2.23 -10.46 3.55
N VAL A 89 -3.06 -10.96 4.48
CA VAL A 89 -3.51 -12.36 4.48
C VAL A 89 -4.16 -12.75 3.16
N ASP A 90 -4.97 -11.86 2.58
CA ASP A 90 -5.66 -12.04 1.30
C ASP A 90 -4.69 -12.37 0.16
N ALA A 91 -3.54 -11.70 0.08
CA ALA A 91 -2.52 -11.99 -0.90
C ALA A 91 -1.83 -13.34 -0.63
N VAL A 92 -1.64 -13.71 0.64
CA VAL A 92 -1.13 -15.04 1.00
C VAL A 92 -2.13 -16.13 0.60
N PHE A 93 -3.42 -15.94 0.86
CA PHE A 93 -4.48 -16.89 0.45
C PHE A 93 -4.50 -17.05 -1.08
N ARG A 94 -4.44 -15.93 -1.80
CA ARG A 94 -4.49 -15.90 -3.26
C ARG A 94 -3.27 -16.55 -3.91
N PHE A 95 -2.06 -16.12 -3.54
CA PHE A 95 -0.81 -16.47 -4.22
C PHE A 95 0.10 -17.44 -3.47
N GLY A 96 -0.32 -17.86 -2.27
CA GLY A 96 0.39 -18.83 -1.45
C GLY A 96 0.51 -20.18 -2.13
N SER A 97 1.50 -20.97 -1.70
CA SER A 97 1.78 -22.29 -2.27
C SER A 97 0.62 -23.29 -2.16
N ALA A 98 0.82 -24.51 -2.66
CA ALA A 98 -0.12 -25.60 -2.46
C ALA A 98 -0.39 -25.91 -0.97
N ALA A 99 0.57 -25.62 -0.08
CA ALA A 99 0.39 -25.80 1.36
C ALA A 99 -0.66 -24.83 1.93
N ILE A 100 -0.68 -23.59 1.45
CA ILE A 100 -1.75 -22.62 1.78
C ILE A 100 -3.10 -23.12 1.24
N GLY A 101 -3.12 -23.66 0.02
CA GLY A 101 -4.33 -24.27 -0.54
C GLY A 101 -4.91 -25.38 0.36
N ALA A 102 -4.08 -26.35 0.73
CA ALA A 102 -4.49 -27.42 1.64
C ALA A 102 -4.95 -26.89 3.01
N TYR A 103 -4.29 -25.85 3.53
CA TYR A 103 -4.71 -25.20 4.77
C TYR A 103 -6.11 -24.58 4.64
N LEU A 104 -6.40 -23.86 3.56
CA LEU A 104 -7.72 -23.29 3.30
C LEU A 104 -8.79 -24.40 3.14
N ASP A 105 -8.48 -25.47 2.42
CA ASP A 105 -9.38 -26.62 2.23
C ASP A 105 -9.79 -27.25 3.57
N THR A 106 -8.84 -27.42 4.51
CA THR A 106 -9.15 -27.96 5.85
C THR A 106 -10.09 -27.07 6.68
N HIS A 107 -10.22 -25.79 6.30
CA HIS A 107 -11.14 -24.84 6.92
C HIS A 107 -12.37 -24.55 6.05
N GLY A 108 -12.56 -25.30 4.96
CA GLY A 108 -13.68 -25.10 4.03
C GLY A 108 -13.68 -23.73 3.36
N TRP A 109 -12.49 -23.15 3.12
CA TRP A 109 -12.31 -21.81 2.60
C TRP A 109 -11.75 -21.82 1.18
N GLN A 110 -12.10 -20.83 0.37
CA GLN A 110 -11.55 -20.68 -0.99
C GLN A 110 -10.55 -19.54 -1.06
N ARG A 111 -9.65 -19.59 -2.05
CA ARG A 111 -8.56 -18.62 -2.20
C ARG A 111 -9.02 -17.20 -2.52
N ASP A 112 -10.17 -17.05 -3.15
CA ASP A 112 -10.75 -15.80 -3.66
C ASP A 112 -11.84 -15.22 -2.76
N TRP A 113 -12.18 -15.89 -1.65
CA TRP A 113 -13.17 -15.39 -0.68
C TRP A 113 -12.63 -14.25 0.21
N GLY A 114 -11.35 -13.94 0.10
CA GLY A 114 -10.65 -13.01 0.98
C GLY A 114 -10.50 -13.56 2.41
N PHE A 115 -9.83 -12.80 3.25
CA PHE A 115 -9.71 -13.07 4.67
C PHE A 115 -10.68 -12.19 5.46
N ASN A 116 -11.38 -12.78 6.44
CA ASN A 116 -12.25 -12.05 7.35
C ASN A 116 -12.49 -12.84 8.65
N GLY A 117 -13.21 -12.24 9.61
CA GLY A 117 -13.48 -12.84 10.92
C GLY A 117 -14.25 -14.17 10.92
N ASN A 118 -14.84 -14.58 9.79
CA ASN A 118 -15.47 -15.90 9.68
C ASN A 118 -14.45 -17.02 9.48
N PHE A 119 -13.25 -16.74 8.98
CA PHE A 119 -12.18 -17.72 8.83
C PHE A 119 -11.72 -18.24 10.20
N LYS A 120 -11.70 -19.55 10.41
CA LYS A 120 -11.42 -20.16 11.73
C LYS A 120 -9.98 -20.58 11.97
N GLY A 121 -9.10 -20.41 10.99
CA GLY A 121 -7.71 -20.82 11.10
C GLY A 121 -6.87 -19.82 11.89
N ALA A 122 -6.48 -20.18 13.11
CA ALA A 122 -5.75 -19.29 14.04
C ALA A 122 -4.42 -18.76 13.46
N ALA A 123 -3.66 -19.59 12.73
CA ALA A 123 -2.39 -19.17 12.14
C ALA A 123 -2.52 -17.97 11.17
N ALA A 124 -3.63 -17.86 10.43
CA ALA A 124 -3.86 -16.71 9.56
C ALA A 124 -4.14 -15.43 10.37
N HIS A 125 -4.90 -15.53 11.47
CA HIS A 125 -5.11 -14.41 12.40
C HIS A 125 -3.82 -14.00 13.12
N ASP A 126 -2.96 -14.96 13.43
CA ASP A 126 -1.66 -14.69 14.05
C ASP A 126 -0.76 -13.92 13.08
N TYR A 127 -0.69 -14.36 11.83
CA TYR A 127 0.02 -13.65 10.77
C TYR A 127 -0.56 -12.27 10.46
N GLU A 128 -1.90 -12.11 10.46
CA GLU A 128 -2.53 -10.79 10.29
C GLU A 128 -1.98 -9.78 11.30
N ARG A 129 -1.91 -10.16 12.58
CA ARG A 129 -1.38 -9.28 13.64
C ARG A 129 0.09 -8.95 13.42
N GLU A 130 0.89 -9.92 12.94
CA GLU A 130 2.30 -9.67 12.58
C GLU A 130 2.44 -8.72 11.40
N TRP A 131 1.58 -8.85 10.39
CA TRP A 131 1.53 -7.94 9.24
C TRP A 131 1.09 -6.54 9.64
N MET A 132 0.02 -6.42 10.43
CA MET A 132 -0.47 -5.14 10.95
C MET A 132 0.62 -4.41 11.77
N ALA A 133 1.39 -5.14 12.57
CA ALA A 133 2.48 -4.56 13.37
C ALA A 133 3.65 -3.98 12.54
N GLN A 134 3.66 -4.20 11.22
CA GLN A 134 4.68 -3.70 10.29
C GLN A 134 4.10 -2.80 9.19
N CYS A 135 2.79 -2.83 8.97
CA CYS A 135 2.15 -2.04 7.93
C CYS A 135 2.09 -0.55 8.35
N PRO A 136 2.61 0.37 7.51
CA PRO A 136 2.62 1.80 7.79
C PRO A 136 1.28 2.41 8.21
N LEU A 137 0.17 1.84 7.71
CA LEU A 137 -1.19 2.22 8.08
C LEU A 137 -1.44 2.17 9.60
N TYR A 138 -0.82 1.22 10.31
CA TYR A 138 -1.05 1.01 11.74
C TYR A 138 0.10 1.47 12.64
N THR A 139 1.32 1.62 12.10
CA THR A 139 2.50 1.92 12.91
C THR A 139 2.85 3.40 13.00
N GLY A 140 2.39 4.21 12.02
CA GLY A 140 2.76 5.63 11.90
C GLY A 140 4.25 5.85 11.58
N GLY A 141 4.66 7.12 11.53
CA GLY A 141 6.05 7.53 11.27
C GLY A 141 6.50 7.44 9.79
N VAL A 142 5.63 6.92 8.93
CA VAL A 142 5.78 6.87 7.47
C VAL A 142 4.71 7.77 6.87
N VAL A 143 5.11 8.67 5.98
CA VAL A 143 4.23 9.62 5.30
C VAL A 143 3.52 8.96 4.11
N ALA A 144 4.26 8.14 3.35
CA ALA A 144 3.75 7.40 2.21
C ALA A 144 4.63 6.18 1.89
N VAL A 145 4.11 5.24 1.11
CA VAL A 145 4.90 4.18 0.47
C VAL A 145 4.73 4.20 -1.04
N ALA A 146 5.76 3.81 -1.77
CA ALA A 146 5.69 3.52 -3.20
C ALA A 146 6.07 2.06 -3.46
N GLY A 147 5.24 1.33 -4.21
CA GLY A 147 5.36 -0.12 -4.38
C GLY A 147 4.78 -0.92 -3.21
N GLY A 148 5.03 -2.23 -3.21
CA GLY A 148 4.58 -3.13 -2.16
C GLY A 148 3.18 -3.72 -2.39
N TRP A 149 2.50 -4.04 -1.29
CA TRP A 149 1.12 -4.50 -1.26
C TRP A 149 0.19 -3.39 -0.77
N HIS A 150 -1.01 -3.32 -1.33
CA HIS A 150 -2.07 -2.42 -0.87
C HIS A 150 -2.97 -3.11 0.17
N MET A 151 -3.83 -2.34 0.82
CA MET A 151 -4.79 -2.84 1.80
C MET A 151 -5.98 -3.52 1.11
N PRO A 152 -6.42 -4.72 1.55
CA PRO A 152 -7.70 -5.29 1.14
C PRO A 152 -8.84 -4.52 1.83
N TRP A 153 -9.23 -3.39 1.26
CA TRP A 153 -10.29 -2.55 1.81
C TRP A 153 -11.66 -3.26 1.77
N PRO A 154 -12.61 -2.89 2.66
CA PRO A 154 -13.95 -3.46 2.68
C PRO A 154 -14.80 -3.19 1.41
N ASP A 155 -14.35 -2.28 0.55
CA ASP A 155 -15.01 -1.87 -0.70
C ASP A 155 -15.03 -2.95 -1.80
N ASP A 156 -14.44 -4.13 -1.54
CA ASP A 156 -14.42 -5.32 -2.42
C ASP A 156 -13.71 -5.11 -3.77
N ASP A 157 -12.86 -4.08 -3.88
CA ASP A 157 -12.05 -3.80 -5.06
C ASP A 157 -10.66 -4.47 -5.03
N TRP A 158 -10.34 -5.17 -3.94
CA TRP A 158 -9.09 -5.93 -3.79
C TRP A 158 -8.75 -6.76 -5.03
N ASN A 159 -9.72 -7.56 -5.50
CA ASN A 159 -9.50 -8.46 -6.64
C ASN A 159 -9.29 -7.71 -7.96
N GLU A 160 -9.82 -6.49 -8.08
CA GLU A 160 -9.65 -5.64 -9.26
C GLU A 160 -8.29 -4.94 -9.26
N LEU A 161 -7.77 -4.58 -8.08
CA LEU A 161 -6.54 -3.81 -7.90
C LEU A 161 -5.29 -4.68 -7.71
N ILE A 162 -5.42 -5.96 -7.36
CA ILE A 162 -4.29 -6.82 -6.98
C ILE A 162 -3.23 -7.07 -8.06
N ASP A 163 -3.66 -7.03 -9.31
CA ASP A 163 -2.79 -7.20 -10.48
C ASP A 163 -2.21 -5.86 -10.97
N LEU A 164 -2.67 -4.73 -10.42
CA LEU A 164 -2.11 -3.42 -10.70
C LEU A 164 -0.86 -3.17 -9.87
N GLU A 165 -0.03 -2.26 -10.36
CA GLU A 165 1.10 -1.78 -9.59
C GLU A 165 0.62 -0.71 -8.59
N LEU A 166 0.86 -0.93 -7.30
CA LEU A 166 0.73 0.14 -6.30
C LEU A 166 1.88 1.14 -6.49
N VAL A 167 1.57 2.30 -7.06
CA VAL A 167 2.52 3.38 -7.32
C VAL A 167 2.79 4.17 -6.05
N LEU A 168 1.74 4.46 -5.28
CA LEU A 168 1.82 5.29 -4.08
C LEU A 168 0.67 4.97 -3.12
N TRP A 169 0.91 5.08 -1.82
CA TRP A 169 -0.12 5.03 -0.77
C TRP A 169 0.28 5.97 0.38
N THR A 170 -0.59 6.91 0.78
CA THR A 170 -0.30 7.93 1.81
C THR A 170 -0.87 7.57 3.18
N PHE A 171 -0.25 8.11 4.25
CA PHE A 171 -0.63 7.89 5.65
C PHE A 171 -0.56 9.13 6.55
N GLU A 172 0.15 10.18 6.10
CA GLU A 172 0.26 11.44 6.85
C GLU A 172 -1.11 12.15 6.89
N GLU A 173 -1.41 12.81 8.02
CA GLU A 173 -2.70 13.49 8.28
C GLU A 173 -3.92 12.56 8.40
N SER A 174 -3.69 11.25 8.47
CA SER A 174 -4.75 10.24 8.48
C SER A 174 -5.60 10.32 7.20
N GLU A 175 -6.90 10.08 7.29
CA GLU A 175 -7.78 10.06 6.12
C GLU A 175 -7.98 11.44 5.47
N PRO A 176 -8.16 11.51 4.14
CA PRO A 176 -8.22 10.37 3.22
C PRO A 176 -6.86 9.73 2.95
N TRP A 177 -6.80 8.40 2.98
CA TRP A 177 -5.64 7.68 2.45
C TRP A 177 -5.70 7.68 0.93
N VAL A 178 -4.66 8.17 0.29
CA VAL A 178 -4.59 8.31 -1.16
C VAL A 178 -3.78 7.14 -1.72
N GLU A 179 -4.41 6.32 -2.54
CA GLU A 179 -3.76 5.24 -3.27
C GLU A 179 -3.66 5.60 -4.75
N VAL A 180 -2.51 5.33 -5.35
CA VAL A 180 -2.26 5.48 -6.78
C VAL A 180 -1.88 4.13 -7.35
N PHE A 181 -2.62 3.67 -8.34
CA PHE A 181 -2.35 2.44 -9.06
C PHE A 181 -1.96 2.72 -10.51
N SER A 182 -1.21 1.81 -11.13
CA SER A 182 -0.95 1.84 -12.58
C SER A 182 -1.14 0.48 -13.23
N ASP A 183 -1.72 0.50 -14.43
CA ASP A 183 -1.80 -0.63 -15.36
C ASP A 183 -0.61 -0.66 -16.36
N GLY A 184 0.37 0.23 -16.19
CA GLY A 184 1.51 0.41 -17.10
C GLY A 184 1.29 1.46 -18.20
N GLY A 185 0.07 1.97 -18.37
CA GLY A 185 -0.25 3.04 -19.33
C GLY A 185 -0.99 4.24 -18.70
N ARG A 186 -1.78 4.00 -17.67
CA ARG A 186 -2.59 5.01 -16.96
C ARG A 186 -2.37 4.92 -15.47
N TYR A 187 -2.77 5.99 -14.79
CA TYR A 187 -2.85 6.05 -13.34
C TYR A 187 -4.31 6.13 -12.91
N SER A 188 -4.63 5.41 -11.84
CA SER A 188 -5.90 5.52 -11.11
C SER A 188 -5.59 6.03 -9.71
N VAL A 189 -6.25 7.11 -9.29
CA VAL A 189 -6.12 7.66 -7.93
C VAL A 189 -7.41 7.39 -7.17
N ILE A 190 -7.29 6.81 -5.98
CA ILE A 190 -8.41 6.47 -5.10
C ILE A 190 -8.18 7.18 -3.77
N GLN A 191 -9.22 7.81 -3.24
CA GLN A 191 -9.24 8.38 -1.89
C GLN A 191 -10.08 7.46 -0.98
N ARG A 192 -9.49 7.01 0.14
CA ARG A 192 -10.11 6.10 1.10
C ARG A 192 -10.46 6.85 2.39
N ILE A 193 -11.72 6.77 2.78
CA ILE A 193 -12.26 7.30 4.04
C ILE A 193 -13.00 6.13 4.71
N THR A 194 -12.73 5.84 5.98
CA THR A 194 -13.33 4.70 6.71
C THR A 194 -14.16 5.08 7.93
#